data_AF-A0AAD8V2P9-F1
#
_entry.id   AF-A0AAD8V2P9-F1
#
_cell.length_a   1.000
_cell.length_b   1.000
_cell.length_c   1.000
_cell.angle_alpha   90.00
_cell.angle_beta   90.00
_cell.angle_gamma   90.00
#
_symmetry.space_group_name_H-M   'P 1'
#
loop_
_entity.id
_entity.type
_entity.pdbx_description
1 polymer ?
#
loop_
_entity_poly.entity_id
_entity_poly.type
_entity_poly.pdbx_seq_one_letter_code
_entity_poly.pdbx_strand_id
1 'polypeptide(L)'
;MCCLPKPTDEQWLSNTKSREASKAAAGPGPSTSSRKCSGTRPGGCKGVPPDLYLARKEVLIEVAALTSSKAMWDAIRSMFTSTSWINNLRIALANGRKENKTVTVYFTETKSYTEELARAGKTLAEEKLISYILAGLDKNYNPLVSALDARMEEVTLNELFAQMSNFD
;
A
#
# COMPACT_ATOMS: atom_id res chain seq x y z
N MET A 1 -39.73 -5.31 18.21
CA MET A 1 -40.09 -4.86 16.85
C MET A 1 -40.58 -3.43 16.95
N CYS A 2 -39.78 -2.46 16.50
CA CYS A 2 -40.20 -1.05 16.43
C CYS A 2 -40.11 -0.62 14.96
N CYS A 3 -41.26 -0.43 14.32
CA CYS A 3 -41.36 0.16 12.99
C CYS A 3 -41.27 1.68 13.13
N LEU A 4 -40.26 2.31 12.54
CA LEU A 4 -40.25 3.77 12.35
C LEU A 4 -41.08 4.13 11.12
N PRO A 5 -41.95 5.16 11.19
CA PRO A 5 -42.73 5.60 10.05
C PRO A 5 -41.84 6.26 8.99
N LYS A 6 -42.11 5.99 7.71
CA LYS A 6 -41.42 6.68 6.61
C LYS A 6 -42.00 8.09 6.42
N PRO A 7 -41.16 9.12 6.23
CA PRO A 7 -41.61 10.48 6.00
C PRO A 7 -42.26 10.64 4.62
N THR A 8 -43.33 11.44 4.55
CA THR A 8 -44.10 11.74 3.33
C THR A 8 -43.46 12.92 2.57
N ASP A 9 -43.63 12.95 1.24
CA ASP A 9 -42.88 13.80 0.29
C ASP A 9 -42.94 15.31 0.55
N GLU A 10 -43.96 15.83 1.24
CA GLU A 10 -44.04 17.26 1.60
C GLU A 10 -43.02 17.68 2.68
N GLN A 11 -42.51 16.72 3.46
CA GLN A 11 -41.52 17.00 4.52
C GLN A 11 -40.10 17.20 3.95
N TRP A 12 -39.85 16.77 2.71
CA TRP A 12 -38.59 16.99 2.01
C TRP A 12 -38.39 18.46 1.64
N LEU A 13 -39.43 19.13 1.15
CA LEU A 13 -39.35 20.51 0.64
C LEU A 13 -39.15 21.54 1.75
N SER A 14 -39.64 21.28 2.95
CA SER A 14 -39.38 22.16 4.11
C SER A 14 -37.95 21.98 4.64
N ASN A 15 -37.42 20.76 4.64
CA ASN A 15 -36.05 20.48 5.10
C ASN A 15 -34.98 20.97 4.13
N THR A 16 -35.26 21.02 2.83
CA THR A 16 -34.35 21.61 1.84
C THR A 16 -34.31 23.13 1.94
N LYS A 17 -35.47 23.80 2.09
CA LYS A 17 -35.52 25.26 2.31
C LYS A 17 -34.79 25.70 3.58
N SER A 18 -34.90 24.95 4.68
CA SER A 18 -34.16 25.26 5.92
C SER A 18 -32.64 25.03 5.78
N ARG A 19 -32.21 24.08 4.95
CA ARG A 19 -30.77 23.86 4.65
C ARG A 19 -30.19 24.92 3.72
N GLU A 20 -30.97 25.44 2.79
CA GLU A 20 -30.53 26.49 1.85
C GLU A 20 -30.43 27.85 2.52
N ALA A 21 -31.33 28.19 3.46
CA ALA A 21 -31.25 29.42 4.24
C ALA A 21 -30.00 29.51 5.14
N SER A 22 -29.44 28.37 5.55
CA SER A 22 -28.21 28.32 6.36
C SER A 22 -26.92 28.40 5.54
N LYS A 23 -26.99 28.37 4.20
CA LYS A 23 -25.82 28.31 3.31
C LYS A 23 -25.47 29.64 2.61
N ALA A 24 -26.22 30.71 2.88
CA ALA A 24 -26.10 31.98 2.17
C ALA A 24 -25.34 33.10 2.91
N ALA A 25 -24.72 32.83 4.07
CA ALA A 25 -23.95 33.86 4.80
C ALA A 25 -22.63 33.31 5.35
N ALA A 26 -21.63 33.10 4.47
CA ALA A 26 -20.22 33.04 4.86
C ALA A 26 -19.32 33.23 3.62
N GLY A 27 -18.69 34.41 3.51
CA GLY A 27 -17.54 34.61 2.62
C GLY A 27 -16.30 33.82 3.11
N PRO A 28 -15.22 33.78 2.30
CA PRO A 28 -14.11 32.87 2.54
C PRO A 28 -13.17 33.43 3.62
N GLY A 29 -13.05 32.71 4.73
CA GLY A 29 -11.97 32.86 5.70
C GLY A 29 -11.28 31.51 5.91
N PRO A 30 -9.94 31.45 6.07
CA PRO A 30 -9.25 30.20 6.30
C PRO A 30 -9.50 29.77 7.75
N SER A 31 -10.53 28.95 7.98
CA SER A 31 -10.69 28.25 9.25
C SER A 31 -9.92 26.93 9.18
N THR A 32 -8.74 26.92 9.78
CA THR A 32 -8.01 25.72 10.18
C THR A 32 -8.81 24.99 11.27
N SER A 33 -9.88 24.29 10.87
CA SER A 33 -10.58 23.34 11.74
C SER A 33 -9.77 22.05 11.80
N SER A 34 -8.89 21.98 12.77
CA SER A 34 -8.14 20.78 13.14
C SER A 34 -9.12 19.71 13.64
N ARG A 35 -9.66 18.90 12.72
CA ARG A 35 -10.31 17.64 13.09
C ARG A 35 -9.23 16.69 13.58
N LYS A 36 -9.07 16.58 14.90
CA LYS A 36 -8.32 15.50 15.53
C LYS A 36 -8.99 14.17 15.21
N CYS A 37 -8.45 13.45 14.24
CA CYS A 37 -8.73 12.03 14.06
C CYS A 37 -8.08 11.27 15.23
N SER A 38 -8.82 11.07 16.32
CA SER A 38 -8.44 10.14 17.38
C SER A 38 -8.72 8.71 16.91
N GLY A 39 -7.85 8.20 16.06
CA GLY A 39 -7.80 6.79 15.69
C GLY A 39 -6.37 6.32 15.85
N THR A 40 -6.10 5.57 16.92
CA THR A 40 -4.86 4.81 17.11
C THR A 40 -4.68 3.86 15.93
N ARG A 41 -3.75 4.16 15.02
CA ARG A 41 -3.28 3.22 14.00
C ARG A 41 -2.51 2.11 14.71
N PRO A 42 -2.90 0.83 14.57
CA PRO A 42 -2.03 -0.27 14.93
C PRO A 42 -1.03 -0.50 13.78
N GLY A 43 0.24 -0.66 14.14
CA GLY A 43 1.27 -1.20 13.25
C GLY A 43 2.06 -0.15 12.49
N GLY A 44 3.32 0.03 12.89
CA GLY A 44 4.26 0.99 12.31
C GLY A 44 4.44 0.81 10.80
N CYS A 45 4.36 1.92 10.08
CA CYS A 45 4.87 2.05 8.73
C CYS A 45 6.40 1.88 8.79
N LYS A 46 6.88 0.63 8.76
CA LYS A 46 8.27 0.37 8.40
C LYS A 46 8.44 0.81 6.95
N GLY A 47 9.54 1.52 6.70
CA GLY A 47 9.74 2.40 5.55
C GLY A 47 9.32 1.78 4.21
N VAL A 48 8.53 2.55 3.46
CA VAL A 48 8.34 2.33 2.03
C VAL A 48 9.73 2.46 1.37
N PRO A 49 10.25 1.43 0.68
CA PRO A 49 11.52 1.52 -0.03
C PRO A 49 11.59 2.74 -0.94
N PRO A 50 12.77 3.39 -1.06
CA PRO A 50 12.95 4.58 -1.89
C PRO A 50 12.47 4.42 -3.35
N ASP A 51 12.52 3.21 -3.88
CA ASP A 51 12.21 2.92 -5.29
C ASP A 51 10.70 3.00 -5.58
N LEU A 52 9.85 2.85 -4.57
CA LEU A 52 8.39 3.06 -4.65
C LEU A 52 8.01 4.54 -4.71
N TYR A 53 8.93 5.47 -4.44
CA TYR A 53 8.69 6.91 -4.61
C TYR A 53 8.84 7.39 -6.06
N LEU A 54 9.44 6.61 -6.96
CA LEU A 54 9.66 7.05 -8.34
C LEU A 54 8.38 7.02 -9.19
N ALA A 55 7.47 6.08 -8.92
CA ALA A 55 6.13 6.10 -9.52
C ALA A 55 5.22 7.23 -9.02
N ARG A 56 5.68 8.02 -8.04
CA ARG A 56 4.92 9.12 -7.43
C ARG A 56 4.99 10.43 -8.23
N LYS A 57 6.00 10.62 -9.09
CA LYS A 57 6.23 11.92 -9.76
C LYS A 57 5.27 12.19 -10.92
N GLU A 58 5.00 11.19 -11.76
CA GLU A 58 4.09 11.30 -12.91
C GLU A 58 2.64 11.62 -12.46
N VAL A 59 2.21 11.03 -11.35
CA VAL A 59 0.86 11.20 -10.79
C VAL A 59 0.60 12.65 -10.35
N LEU A 60 1.60 13.32 -9.80
CA LEU A 60 1.43 14.65 -9.22
C LEU A 60 1.10 15.71 -10.27
N ILE A 61 1.59 15.54 -11.50
CA ILE A 61 1.34 16.48 -12.60
C ILE A 61 -0.11 16.35 -13.09
N GLU A 62 -0.59 15.12 -13.27
CA GLU A 62 -1.95 14.84 -13.74
C GLU A 62 -3.01 15.17 -12.67
N VAL A 63 -2.74 14.83 -11.41
CA VAL A 63 -3.60 15.13 -10.27
C VAL A 63 -3.67 16.63 -9.98
N ALA A 64 -2.59 17.39 -10.20
CA ALA A 64 -2.58 18.84 -10.01
C ALA A 64 -3.46 19.60 -11.01
N ALA A 65 -3.76 19.00 -12.17
CA ALA A 65 -4.65 19.59 -13.17
C ALA A 65 -6.15 19.37 -12.86
N LEU A 66 -6.50 18.52 -11.89
CA LEU A 66 -7.87 18.17 -11.57
C LEU A 66 -8.46 19.10 -10.51
N THR A 67 -9.52 19.83 -10.88
CA THR A 67 -10.22 20.78 -9.98
C THR A 67 -11.27 20.12 -9.09
N SER A 68 -11.56 18.83 -9.31
CA SER A 68 -12.55 18.06 -8.55
C SER A 68 -11.88 17.03 -7.65
N SER A 69 -12.14 17.11 -6.35
CA SER A 69 -11.63 16.13 -5.37
C SER A 69 -12.06 14.69 -5.68
N LYS A 70 -13.23 14.49 -6.30
CA LYS A 70 -13.68 13.17 -6.74
C LYS A 70 -12.84 12.65 -7.91
N ALA A 71 -12.67 13.47 -8.95
CA ALA A 71 -11.85 13.10 -10.12
C ALA A 71 -10.40 12.82 -9.71
N MET A 72 -9.88 13.61 -8.78
CA MET A 72 -8.56 13.42 -8.18
C MET A 72 -8.43 12.04 -7.50
N TRP A 73 -9.40 11.67 -6.66
CA TRP A 73 -9.38 10.38 -5.99
C TRP A 73 -9.58 9.19 -6.93
N ASP A 74 -10.42 9.33 -7.95
CA ASP A 74 -10.65 8.30 -8.94
C ASP A 74 -9.41 8.08 -9.83
N ALA A 75 -8.70 9.15 -10.22
CA ALA A 75 -7.43 9.05 -10.94
C ALA A 75 -6.36 8.34 -10.12
N ILE A 76 -6.16 8.74 -8.86
CA ILE A 76 -5.21 8.07 -7.95
C ILE A 76 -5.57 6.59 -7.81
N ARG A 77 -6.85 6.27 -7.56
CA ARG A 77 -7.30 4.89 -7.43
C ARG A 77 -7.02 4.09 -8.70
N SER A 78 -7.40 4.62 -9.86
CA SER A 78 -7.20 3.99 -11.17
C SER A 78 -5.75 3.58 -11.36
N MET A 79 -4.80 4.47 -11.04
CA MET A 79 -3.37 4.18 -11.18
C MET A 79 -2.90 3.06 -10.26
N PHE A 80 -3.26 3.08 -8.98
CA PHE A 80 -2.87 2.03 -8.02
C PHE A 80 -3.59 0.69 -8.25
N THR A 81 -4.67 0.69 -9.02
CA THR A 81 -5.36 -0.53 -9.45
C THR A 81 -5.00 -0.95 -10.88
N SER A 82 -4.16 -0.18 -11.57
CA SER A 82 -3.82 -0.44 -12.97
C SER A 82 -2.97 -1.71 -13.10
N THR A 83 -3.18 -2.44 -14.19
CA THR A 83 -2.39 -3.63 -14.51
C THR A 83 -0.91 -3.28 -14.71
N SER A 84 -0.59 -2.09 -15.23
CA SER A 84 0.78 -1.61 -15.38
C SER A 84 1.47 -1.41 -14.03
N TRP A 85 0.79 -0.83 -13.03
CA TRP A 85 1.32 -0.73 -11.66
C TRP A 85 1.63 -2.10 -11.07
N ILE A 86 0.69 -3.04 -11.15
CA ILE A 86 0.87 -4.42 -10.66
C ILE A 86 2.05 -5.10 -11.35
N ASN A 87 2.20 -4.93 -12.67
CA ASN A 87 3.32 -5.50 -13.42
C ASN A 87 4.66 -4.87 -13.02
N ASN A 88 4.69 -3.55 -12.79
CA ASN A 88 5.89 -2.88 -12.31
C ASN A 88 6.34 -3.41 -10.94
N LEU A 89 5.39 -3.66 -10.02
CA LEU A 89 5.70 -4.30 -8.73
C LEU A 89 6.27 -5.71 -8.90
N ARG A 90 5.73 -6.50 -9.83
CA ARG A 90 6.25 -7.85 -10.13
C ARG A 90 7.66 -7.81 -10.71
N ILE A 91 7.95 -6.86 -11.59
CA ILE A 91 9.28 -6.65 -12.18
C ILE A 91 10.26 -6.22 -11.08
N ALA A 92 9.88 -5.27 -10.23
CA ALA A 92 10.69 -4.82 -9.10
C ALA A 92 11.00 -5.98 -8.14
N LEU A 93 10.00 -6.82 -7.83
CA LEU A 93 10.18 -8.02 -7.02
C LEU A 93 11.15 -9.03 -7.66
N ALA A 94 11.00 -9.32 -8.96
CA ALA A 94 11.85 -10.28 -9.67
C ALA A 94 13.30 -9.80 -9.81
N ASN A 95 13.50 -8.49 -9.93
CA ASN A 95 14.82 -7.86 -10.04
C ASN A 95 15.39 -7.46 -8.68
N GLY A 96 14.70 -7.75 -7.57
CA GLY A 96 15.15 -7.41 -6.23
C GLY A 96 16.41 -8.20 -5.84
N ARG A 97 17.57 -7.53 -5.86
CA ARG A 97 18.85 -8.10 -5.43
C ARG A 97 19.23 -7.62 -4.02
N LYS A 98 19.92 -8.48 -3.25
CA LYS A 98 20.55 -8.07 -1.98
C LYS A 98 21.70 -7.11 -2.25
N GLU A 99 22.67 -7.51 -3.07
CA GLU A 99 23.87 -6.73 -3.39
C GLU A 99 24.52 -6.17 -2.11
N ASN A 100 24.80 -4.87 -2.08
CA ASN A 100 25.43 -4.18 -0.96
C ASN A 100 24.44 -3.81 0.17
N LYS A 101 23.21 -4.34 0.15
CA LYS A 101 22.21 -4.12 1.20
C LYS A 101 22.44 -5.12 2.35
N THR A 102 22.16 -4.67 3.58
CA THR A 102 22.09 -5.57 4.72
C THR A 102 20.91 -6.54 4.56
N VAL A 103 21.00 -7.73 5.15
CA VAL A 103 19.92 -8.74 5.11
C VAL A 103 18.57 -8.14 5.53
N THR A 104 18.56 -7.30 6.56
CA THR A 104 17.33 -6.64 7.04
C THR A 104 16.73 -5.71 6.00
N VAL A 105 17.53 -4.84 5.39
CA VAL A 105 17.04 -3.90 4.38
C VAL A 105 16.46 -4.65 3.19
N TYR A 106 17.21 -5.62 2.66
CA TYR A 106 16.76 -6.45 1.54
C TYR A 106 15.43 -7.17 1.84
N PHE A 107 15.35 -7.85 2.98
CA PHE A 107 14.16 -8.62 3.34
C PHE A 107 12.93 -7.72 3.54
N THR A 108 13.10 -6.55 4.17
CA THR A 108 11.99 -5.60 4.35
C THR A 108 11.52 -5.00 3.03
N GLU A 109 12.44 -4.74 2.10
CA GLU A 109 12.12 -4.23 0.78
C GLU A 109 11.32 -5.25 -0.03
N THR A 110 11.82 -6.49 -0.13
CA THR A 110 11.12 -7.56 -0.87
C THR A 110 9.73 -7.83 -0.30
N LYS A 111 9.57 -7.78 1.04
CA LYS A 111 8.27 -7.91 1.71
C LYS A 111 7.32 -6.74 1.40
N SER A 112 7.84 -5.52 1.27
CA SER A 112 6.99 -4.37 0.95
C SER A 112 6.31 -4.52 -0.42
N TYR A 113 7.00 -5.08 -1.43
CA TYR A 113 6.40 -5.31 -2.75
C TYR A 113 5.26 -6.33 -2.68
N THR A 114 5.37 -7.36 -1.84
CA THR A 114 4.30 -8.35 -1.68
C THR A 114 3.11 -7.81 -0.91
N GLU A 115 3.33 -6.93 0.08
CA GLU A 115 2.26 -6.22 0.77
C GLU A 115 1.49 -5.26 -0.16
N GLU A 116 2.20 -4.57 -1.06
CA GLU A 116 1.58 -3.72 -2.09
C GLU A 116 0.77 -4.55 -3.10
N LEU A 117 1.31 -5.71 -3.53
CA LEU A 117 0.58 -6.65 -4.38
C LEU A 117 -0.66 -7.21 -3.67
N ALA A 118 -0.56 -7.54 -2.38
CA ALA A 118 -1.69 -7.99 -1.58
C ALA A 118 -2.77 -6.90 -1.46
N ARG A 119 -2.39 -5.63 -1.30
CA ARG A 119 -3.32 -4.49 -1.29
C ARG A 119 -4.06 -4.33 -2.63
N ALA A 120 -3.42 -4.69 -3.74
CA ALA A 120 -4.05 -4.75 -5.07
C ALA A 120 -4.85 -6.05 -5.33
N GLY A 121 -5.02 -6.91 -4.31
CA GLY A 121 -5.73 -8.19 -4.44
C GLY A 121 -4.93 -9.27 -5.20
N LYS A 122 -3.61 -9.10 -5.32
CA LYS A 122 -2.68 -10.04 -5.96
C LYS A 122 -1.75 -10.66 -4.92
N THR A 123 -2.33 -11.38 -3.96
CA THR A 123 -1.57 -12.03 -2.89
C THR A 123 -0.55 -13.02 -3.46
N LEU A 124 0.65 -13.04 -2.88
CA LEU A 124 1.73 -13.96 -3.22
C LEU A 124 1.86 -15.01 -2.11
N ALA A 125 1.97 -16.29 -2.49
CA ALA A 125 2.22 -17.36 -1.55
C ALA A 125 3.62 -17.23 -0.93
N GLU A 126 3.78 -17.67 0.32
CA GLU A 126 5.02 -17.59 1.07
C GLU A 126 6.18 -18.30 0.34
N GLU A 127 5.95 -19.52 -0.15
CA GLU A 127 6.93 -20.31 -0.93
C GLU A 127 7.46 -19.55 -2.16
N LYS A 128 6.59 -18.79 -2.82
CA LYS A 128 6.97 -17.96 -3.98
C LYS A 128 7.82 -16.78 -3.54
N LEU A 129 7.48 -16.12 -2.42
CA LEU A 129 8.30 -15.06 -1.86
C LEU A 129 9.69 -15.57 -1.47
N ILE A 130 9.77 -16.74 -0.83
CA ILE A 130 11.04 -17.42 -0.51
C ILE A 130 11.87 -17.64 -1.78
N SER A 131 11.26 -18.16 -2.84
CA SER A 131 11.92 -18.37 -4.12
C SER A 131 12.51 -17.06 -4.69
N TYR A 132 11.78 -15.95 -4.60
CA TYR A 132 12.28 -14.64 -5.04
C TYR A 132 13.45 -14.15 -4.18
N ILE A 133 13.37 -14.31 -2.86
CA ILE A 133 14.44 -13.92 -1.94
C ILE A 133 15.72 -14.69 -2.24
N LEU A 134 15.64 -16.02 -2.38
CA LEU A 134 16.79 -16.87 -2.70
C LEU A 134 17.42 -16.52 -4.06
N ALA A 135 16.59 -16.23 -5.07
CA ALA A 135 17.06 -15.83 -6.39
C ALA A 135 17.80 -14.47 -6.38
N GLY A 136 17.45 -13.57 -5.47
CA GLY A 136 18.07 -12.26 -5.33
C GLY A 136 19.34 -12.22 -4.47
N LEU A 137 19.73 -13.35 -3.87
CA LEU A 137 20.97 -13.44 -3.09
C LEU A 137 22.22 -13.33 -3.95
N ASP A 138 23.28 -12.83 -3.32
CA ASP A 138 24.62 -12.80 -3.91
C ASP A 138 25.28 -14.18 -3.84
N LYS A 139 26.27 -14.40 -4.71
CA LYS A 139 27.00 -15.68 -4.79
C LYS A 139 27.66 -16.11 -3.46
N ASN A 140 27.92 -15.16 -2.57
CA ASN A 140 28.48 -15.43 -1.24
C ASN A 140 27.52 -16.27 -0.38
N TYR A 141 26.21 -16.18 -0.61
CA TYR A 141 25.19 -16.98 0.07
C TYR A 141 24.93 -18.33 -0.60
N ASN A 142 25.66 -18.69 -1.67
CA ASN A 142 25.49 -20.00 -2.31
C ASN A 142 25.58 -21.19 -1.33
N PRO A 143 26.50 -21.21 -0.33
CA PRO A 143 26.52 -22.29 0.66
C PRO A 143 25.22 -22.40 1.46
N LEU A 144 24.61 -21.26 1.80
CA LEU A 144 23.31 -21.21 2.47
C LEU A 144 22.21 -21.74 1.56
N VAL A 145 22.18 -21.30 0.29
CA VAL A 145 21.19 -21.78 -0.70
C VAL A 145 21.29 -23.29 -0.87
N SER A 146 22.50 -23.84 -1.03
CA SER A 146 22.70 -25.30 -1.13
C SER A 146 22.26 -26.05 0.13
N ALA A 147 22.49 -25.48 1.32
CA ALA A 147 22.06 -26.08 2.57
C ALA A 147 20.53 -26.07 2.72
N LEU A 148 19.84 -25.07 2.15
CA LEU A 148 18.38 -25.01 2.11
C LEU A 148 17.80 -25.98 1.06
N ASP A 149 18.41 -26.09 -0.11
CA ASP A 149 17.99 -27.01 -1.18
C ASP A 149 18.12 -28.49 -0.76
N ALA A 150 19.05 -28.81 0.12
CA ALA A 150 19.26 -30.16 0.64
C ALA A 150 18.23 -30.59 1.70
N ARG A 151 17.38 -29.67 2.18
CA ARG A 151 16.37 -29.98 3.21
C ARG A 151 15.15 -30.62 2.58
N MET A 152 14.55 -31.54 3.33
CA MET A 152 13.26 -32.14 2.98
C MET A 152 12.06 -31.35 3.52
N GLU A 153 12.27 -30.51 4.53
CA GLU A 153 11.22 -29.73 5.17
C GLU A 153 11.06 -28.35 4.53
N GLU A 154 9.82 -27.87 4.48
CA GLU A 154 9.52 -26.52 4.02
C GLU A 154 10.11 -25.47 4.97
N VAL A 155 10.82 -24.51 4.39
CA VAL A 155 11.45 -23.41 5.12
C VAL A 155 10.43 -22.29 5.26
N THR A 156 10.28 -21.74 6.46
CA THR A 156 9.43 -20.55 6.67
C THR A 156 10.20 -19.26 6.40
N LEU A 157 9.49 -18.18 6.07
CA LEU A 157 10.13 -16.87 5.85
C LEU A 157 10.94 -16.37 7.05
N ASN A 158 10.46 -16.62 8.26
CA ASN A 158 11.15 -16.20 9.50
C ASN A 158 12.45 -16.99 9.70
N GLU A 159 12.43 -18.29 9.39
CA GLU A 159 13.62 -19.12 9.49
C GLU A 159 14.67 -18.70 8.44
N LEU A 160 14.23 -18.47 7.20
CA LEU A 160 15.11 -17.96 6.15
C LEU A 160 15.79 -16.66 6.57
N PHE A 161 15.04 -15.72 7.15
CA PHE A 161 15.58 -14.47 7.65
C PHE A 161 16.65 -14.69 8.73
N ALA A 162 16.41 -15.60 9.67
CA ALA A 162 17.36 -15.94 10.72
C ALA A 162 18.65 -16.56 10.15
N GLN A 163 18.53 -17.50 9.22
CA GLN A 163 19.69 -18.13 8.59
C GLN A 163 20.51 -17.15 7.76
N MET A 164 19.86 -16.27 6.98
CA MET A 164 20.55 -15.21 6.25
C MET A 164 21.26 -14.23 7.19
N SER A 165 20.63 -13.88 8.32
CA SER A 165 21.21 -12.95 9.31
C SER A 165 22.39 -13.56 10.07
N ASN A 166 22.40 -14.88 10.28
CA ASN A 166 23.54 -15.59 10.88
C ASN A 166 24.74 -15.71 9.93
N PHE A 167 24.51 -15.55 8.63
CA PHE A 167 25.52 -15.69 7.59
C PHE A 167 26.17 -14.33 7.20
N ASP A 168 25.47 -13.21 7.44
CA ASP A 168 25.93 -11.83 7.18
C ASP A 168 27.06 -11.40 8.14
#